data_AF-A0A9E0ZLB4-F1
#
_entry.id   AF-A0A9E0ZLB4-F1
#
_cell.length_a   1.000
_cell.length_b   1.000
_cell.length_c   1.000
_cell.angle_alpha   90.00
_cell.angle_beta   90.00
_cell.angle_gamma   90.00
#
_symmetry.space_group_name_H-M   'P 1'
#
loop_
_entity.id
_entity.type
_entity.pdbx_description
1 polymer ?
#
loop_
_entity_poly.entity_id
_entity_poly.type
_entity_poly.pdbx_seq_one_letter_code
_entity_poly.pdbx_strand_id
1 'polypeptide(L)'
;MLCTSPAYFYDPVEVNAASTTRASVQVKNQTKSLTMVKGQKTTIKPPVKMTYSSSNSKVASVSSKGLSTAKAKGSATITGKYKKIKWTYKIKVEQPKLNKTSLSLYTGQSYQLKFSGTTRKATWSSSNKSIAAVSKSGKISAKKPGTIYITAKINGVSYKCKLTVKAKTQTTVWLSATGSKYHKIPNCGKMNPAKARKVDLSYAKAHHYTPCSKCFK
;
A
#
# COMPACT_ATOMS: atom_id res chain seq x y z
N MET A 1 -5.27 -89.11 -31.04
CA MET A 1 -5.56 -90.20 -30.08
C MET A 1 -6.08 -89.55 -28.80
N LEU A 2 -7.35 -89.84 -28.45
CA LEU A 2 -8.06 -89.58 -27.17
C LEU A 2 -8.39 -88.10 -26.84
N CYS A 3 -9.66 -87.65 -26.95
CA CYS A 3 -10.75 -87.67 -25.94
C CYS A 3 -10.56 -86.57 -24.85
N THR A 4 -11.49 -85.68 -24.46
CA THR A 4 -12.97 -85.62 -24.37
C THR A 4 -13.49 -84.17 -24.12
N SER A 5 -14.76 -83.89 -24.49
CA SER A 5 -15.68 -82.76 -24.14
C SER A 5 -15.78 -82.38 -22.62
N PRO A 6 -16.52 -81.33 -22.15
CA PRO A 6 -17.59 -80.54 -22.81
C PRO A 6 -17.58 -78.99 -22.60
N ALA A 7 -18.50 -78.32 -23.29
CA ALA A 7 -18.82 -76.90 -23.22
C ALA A 7 -19.41 -76.44 -21.87
N TYR A 8 -19.13 -75.19 -21.47
CA TYR A 8 -19.97 -74.40 -20.57
C TYR A 8 -20.05 -72.95 -21.05
N PHE A 9 -21.29 -72.51 -21.23
CA PHE A 9 -21.68 -71.11 -21.36
C PHE A 9 -21.19 -70.30 -20.15
N TYR A 10 -20.59 -69.14 -20.39
CA TYR A 10 -20.51 -68.07 -19.40
C TYR A 10 -21.09 -66.81 -20.01
N ASP A 11 -22.11 -66.27 -19.34
CA ASP A 11 -22.82 -65.04 -19.65
C ASP A 11 -21.89 -63.82 -19.74
N PRO A 12 -22.23 -62.80 -20.55
CA PRO A 12 -21.52 -61.54 -20.54
C PRO A 12 -21.65 -60.86 -19.18
N VAL A 13 -20.51 -60.59 -18.54
CA VAL A 13 -20.41 -59.83 -17.30
C VAL A 13 -21.07 -58.46 -17.49
N GLU A 14 -22.22 -58.26 -16.83
CA GLU A 14 -22.80 -56.94 -16.63
C GLU A 14 -21.76 -56.05 -15.93
N VAL A 15 -21.34 -55.00 -16.63
CA VAL A 15 -20.58 -53.89 -16.04
C VAL A 15 -21.46 -53.21 -15.00
N ASN A 16 -21.34 -53.64 -13.75
CA ASN A 16 -21.95 -52.98 -12.60
C ASN A 16 -21.47 -51.52 -12.56
N ALA A 17 -22.38 -50.60 -12.85
CA ALA A 17 -22.20 -49.19 -12.66
C ALA A 17 -21.91 -48.94 -11.18
N ALA A 18 -20.62 -48.75 -10.85
CA ALA A 18 -20.19 -48.35 -9.53
C ALA A 18 -20.75 -46.96 -9.22
N SER A 19 -21.88 -46.96 -8.51
CA SER A 19 -22.50 -45.83 -7.85
C SER A 19 -21.45 -45.08 -7.02
N THR A 20 -20.92 -44.00 -7.58
CA THR A 20 -20.07 -43.07 -6.85
C THR A 20 -20.97 -42.23 -5.95
N THR A 21 -21.23 -42.72 -4.72
CA THR A 21 -21.94 -41.94 -3.71
C THR A 21 -21.13 -40.69 -3.37
N ARG A 22 -21.59 -39.52 -3.85
CA ARG A 22 -21.11 -38.20 -3.41
C ARG A 22 -21.28 -38.14 -1.89
N ALA A 23 -20.17 -38.13 -1.14
CA ALA A 23 -20.20 -37.78 0.27
C ALA A 23 -20.99 -36.48 0.43
N SER A 24 -22.09 -36.52 1.18
CA SER A 24 -22.94 -35.36 1.40
C SER A 24 -22.11 -34.29 2.13
N VAL A 25 -21.83 -33.17 1.46
CA VAL A 25 -21.15 -32.03 2.08
C VAL A 25 -22.03 -31.53 3.22
N GLN A 26 -21.64 -31.83 4.46
CA GLN A 26 -22.35 -31.41 5.66
C GLN A 26 -22.10 -29.92 5.92
N VAL A 27 -23.02 -29.06 5.49
CA VAL A 27 -22.95 -27.62 5.73
C VAL A 27 -23.61 -27.31 7.08
N LYS A 28 -22.84 -26.79 8.04
CA LYS A 28 -23.33 -26.42 9.38
C LYS A 28 -23.55 -24.91 9.53
N ASN A 29 -24.29 -24.51 10.56
CA ASN A 29 -24.42 -23.10 10.95
C ASN A 29 -23.06 -22.54 11.37
N GLN A 30 -22.79 -21.26 11.07
CA GLN A 30 -21.58 -20.59 11.55
C GLN A 30 -21.80 -19.11 11.79
N THR A 31 -21.00 -18.54 12.69
CA THR A 31 -20.89 -17.09 12.89
C THR A 31 -19.42 -16.68 12.84
N LYS A 32 -19.10 -15.66 12.05
CA LYS A 32 -17.75 -15.10 11.93
C LYS A 32 -17.80 -13.58 12.07
N SER A 33 -16.80 -13.02 12.74
CA SER A 33 -16.61 -11.57 12.83
C SER A 33 -15.49 -11.14 11.91
N LEU A 34 -15.73 -10.11 11.10
CA LEU A 34 -14.72 -9.56 10.19
C LEU A 34 -14.65 -8.05 10.34
N THR A 35 -13.44 -7.54 10.43
CA THR A 35 -13.19 -6.10 10.35
C THR A 35 -12.56 -5.80 8.98
N MET A 36 -13.27 -5.00 8.18
CA MET A 36 -12.89 -4.62 6.82
C MET A 36 -12.59 -3.12 6.76
N VAL A 37 -11.81 -2.68 5.77
CA VAL A 37 -11.66 -1.24 5.47
C VAL A 37 -12.57 -0.86 4.30
N LYS A 38 -13.06 0.38 4.28
CA LYS A 38 -13.87 0.91 3.17
C LYS A 38 -13.18 0.65 1.82
N GLY A 39 -13.95 0.12 0.86
CA GLY A 39 -13.47 -0.29 -0.45
C GLY A 39 -12.95 -1.73 -0.52
N GLN A 40 -12.72 -2.40 0.61
CA GLN A 40 -12.29 -3.79 0.64
C GLN A 40 -13.40 -4.70 0.12
N LYS A 41 -13.00 -5.71 -0.66
CA LYS A 41 -13.87 -6.75 -1.20
C LYS A 41 -13.39 -8.12 -0.74
N THR A 42 -14.32 -9.05 -0.51
CA THR A 42 -14.03 -10.45 -0.24
C THR A 42 -15.18 -11.32 -0.70
N THR A 43 -14.91 -12.53 -1.19
CA THR A 43 -15.95 -13.45 -1.65
C THR A 43 -16.16 -14.55 -0.63
N ILE A 44 -17.40 -14.72 -0.18
CA ILE A 44 -17.80 -15.87 0.63
C ILE A 44 -17.91 -17.06 -0.33
N LYS A 45 -17.07 -18.08 -0.14
CA LYS A 45 -17.05 -19.31 -0.96
C LYS A 45 -17.60 -20.50 -0.17
N PRO A 46 -18.93 -20.66 -0.08
CA PRO A 46 -19.53 -21.84 0.51
C PRO A 46 -19.37 -23.06 -0.42
N PRO A 47 -19.44 -24.29 0.11
CA PRO A 47 -19.41 -25.48 -0.72
C PRO A 47 -20.76 -25.76 -1.41
N VAL A 48 -21.80 -24.97 -1.09
CA VAL A 48 -23.14 -25.03 -1.70
C VAL A 48 -23.59 -23.62 -2.07
N LYS A 49 -24.41 -23.47 -3.11
CA LYS A 49 -24.97 -22.17 -3.49
C LYS A 49 -25.93 -21.66 -2.40
N MET A 50 -25.69 -20.44 -1.92
CA MET A 50 -26.47 -19.80 -0.86
C MET A 50 -27.18 -18.54 -1.38
N THR A 51 -28.30 -18.19 -0.74
CA THR A 51 -28.92 -16.86 -0.90
C THR A 51 -28.34 -15.92 0.15
N TYR A 52 -28.06 -14.67 -0.23
CA TYR A 52 -27.42 -13.70 0.65
C TYR A 52 -28.29 -12.48 0.92
N SER A 53 -28.22 -11.97 2.14
CA SER A 53 -28.81 -10.69 2.55
C SER A 53 -27.83 -9.89 3.42
N SER A 54 -28.01 -8.57 3.46
CA SER A 54 -27.28 -7.69 4.39
C SER A 54 -28.26 -6.90 5.23
N SER A 55 -28.00 -6.78 6.53
CA SER A 55 -28.77 -5.94 7.44
C SER A 55 -28.60 -4.44 7.15
N ASN A 56 -27.49 -4.04 6.51
CA ASN A 56 -27.26 -2.66 6.09
C ASN A 56 -26.34 -2.63 4.87
N SER A 57 -26.95 -2.61 3.68
CA SER A 57 -26.24 -2.63 2.39
C SER A 57 -25.47 -1.35 2.07
N LYS A 58 -25.72 -0.24 2.79
CA LYS A 58 -24.96 1.01 2.69
C LYS A 58 -23.62 0.93 3.44
N VAL A 59 -23.55 0.14 4.51
CA VAL A 59 -22.32 -0.13 5.28
C VAL A 59 -21.55 -1.30 4.66
N ALA A 60 -22.18 -2.45 4.46
CA ALA A 60 -21.58 -3.61 3.79
C ALA A 60 -22.63 -4.31 2.91
N SER A 61 -22.33 -4.48 1.63
CA SER A 61 -23.23 -5.17 0.69
C SER A 61 -22.68 -6.53 0.32
N VAL A 62 -23.56 -7.44 -0.12
CA VAL A 62 -23.22 -8.75 -0.66
C VAL A 62 -23.99 -8.97 -1.96
N SER A 63 -23.32 -9.52 -2.98
CA SER A 63 -23.98 -9.91 -4.24
C SER A 63 -24.55 -11.32 -4.17
N SER A 64 -25.35 -11.71 -5.16
CA SER A 64 -25.87 -13.08 -5.31
C SER A 64 -24.77 -14.15 -5.43
N LYS A 65 -23.57 -13.78 -5.87
CA LYS A 65 -22.38 -14.65 -5.96
C LYS A 65 -21.54 -14.66 -4.66
N GLY A 66 -22.02 -14.04 -3.58
CA GLY A 66 -21.31 -13.98 -2.30
C GLY A 66 -20.17 -12.96 -2.23
N LEU A 67 -19.98 -12.10 -3.26
CA LEU A 67 -19.02 -11.00 -3.19
C LEU A 67 -19.50 -9.94 -2.21
N SER A 68 -18.84 -9.84 -1.06
CA SER A 68 -19.02 -8.82 -0.03
C SER A 68 -18.14 -7.60 -0.31
N THR A 69 -18.69 -6.40 -0.12
CA THR A 69 -18.01 -5.11 -0.30
C THR A 69 -18.27 -4.20 0.88
N ALA A 70 -17.20 -3.70 1.50
CA ALA A 70 -17.26 -2.70 2.57
C ALA A 70 -17.41 -1.29 1.97
N LYS A 71 -18.50 -0.58 2.30
CA LYS A 71 -18.90 0.66 1.63
C LYS A 71 -18.77 1.90 2.51
N ALA A 72 -19.17 1.82 3.77
CA ALA A 72 -19.15 2.96 4.69
C ALA A 72 -18.78 2.51 6.10
N LYS A 73 -18.15 3.40 6.89
CA LYS A 73 -17.83 3.14 8.30
C LYS A 73 -19.11 2.76 9.07
N GLY A 74 -19.04 1.70 9.88
CA GLY A 74 -20.17 1.23 10.67
C GLY A 74 -20.17 -0.29 10.84
N SER A 75 -21.30 -0.83 11.26
CA SER A 75 -21.48 -2.27 11.44
C SER A 75 -22.66 -2.78 10.60
N ALA A 76 -22.51 -3.98 10.03
CA ALA A 76 -23.56 -4.66 9.28
C ALA A 76 -23.41 -6.18 9.42
N THR A 77 -24.50 -6.90 9.30
CA THR A 77 -24.49 -8.38 9.30
C THR A 77 -24.84 -8.88 7.92
N ILE A 78 -23.97 -9.70 7.34
CA ILE A 78 -24.26 -10.44 6.12
C ILE A 78 -24.71 -11.86 6.50
N THR A 79 -25.83 -12.30 5.95
CA THR A 79 -26.37 -13.63 6.18
C THR A 79 -26.42 -14.41 4.88
N GLY A 80 -25.75 -15.55 4.83
CA GLY A 80 -25.95 -16.59 3.81
C GLY A 80 -26.94 -17.63 4.33
N LYS A 81 -27.92 -18.01 3.51
CA LYS A 81 -28.90 -19.06 3.85
C LYS A 81 -28.86 -20.19 2.83
N TYR A 82 -28.96 -21.43 3.33
CA TYR A 82 -29.18 -22.63 2.54
C TYR A 82 -30.13 -23.55 3.32
N LYS A 83 -31.35 -23.75 2.82
CA LYS A 83 -32.42 -24.43 3.57
C LYS A 83 -32.56 -23.83 4.99
N LYS A 84 -32.46 -24.65 6.04
CA LYS A 84 -32.52 -24.22 7.46
C LYS A 84 -31.16 -23.71 8.00
N ILE A 85 -30.09 -23.82 7.24
CA ILE A 85 -28.73 -23.44 7.65
C ILE A 85 -28.49 -21.95 7.40
N LYS A 86 -27.85 -21.29 8.36
CA LYS A 86 -27.49 -19.87 8.32
C LYS A 86 -25.99 -19.68 8.59
N TRP A 87 -25.35 -18.90 7.72
CA TRP A 87 -24.00 -18.40 7.88
C TRP A 87 -24.07 -16.90 8.18
N THR A 88 -23.63 -16.50 9.37
CA THR A 88 -23.71 -15.12 9.85
C THR A 88 -22.33 -14.48 9.87
N TYR A 89 -22.18 -13.35 9.19
CA TYR A 89 -20.95 -12.57 9.16
C TYR A 89 -21.18 -11.21 9.78
N LYS A 90 -20.64 -10.99 10.99
CA LYS A 90 -20.67 -9.70 11.68
C LYS A 90 -19.55 -8.82 11.12
N ILE A 91 -19.89 -7.86 10.27
CA ILE A 91 -18.93 -6.99 9.59
C ILE A 91 -18.82 -5.66 10.34
N LYS A 92 -17.60 -5.29 10.73
CA LYS A 92 -17.24 -3.94 11.16
C LYS A 92 -16.42 -3.28 10.05
N VAL A 93 -16.88 -2.14 9.55
CA VAL A 93 -16.18 -1.39 8.51
C VAL A 93 -15.47 -0.19 9.14
N GLU A 94 -14.16 -0.14 8.95
CA GLU A 94 -13.30 1.00 9.26
C GLU A 94 -13.13 1.89 8.02
N GLN A 95 -12.84 3.18 8.24
CA GLN A 95 -12.54 4.11 7.16
C GLN A 95 -11.22 4.81 7.44
N PRO A 96 -10.09 4.18 7.06
CA PRO A 96 -8.78 4.79 7.17
C PRO A 96 -8.71 6.10 6.38
N LYS A 97 -8.03 7.11 6.94
CA LYS A 97 -7.77 8.39 6.27
C LYS A 97 -6.29 8.75 6.40
N LEU A 98 -5.66 9.08 5.27
CA LEU A 98 -4.31 9.65 5.27
C LEU A 98 -4.37 11.09 5.79
N ASN A 99 -3.38 11.48 6.60
CA ASN A 99 -3.23 12.87 7.05
C ASN A 99 -2.99 13.85 5.89
N LYS A 100 -2.36 13.39 4.81
CA LYS A 100 -2.12 14.17 3.59
C LYS A 100 -2.26 13.30 2.34
N THR A 101 -2.82 13.88 1.28
CA THR A 101 -2.95 13.29 -0.06
C THR A 101 -2.09 14.03 -1.10
N SER A 102 -1.52 15.18 -0.75
CA SER A 102 -0.54 15.92 -1.53
C SER A 102 0.47 16.60 -0.60
N LEU A 103 1.74 16.61 -0.99
CA LEU A 103 2.85 17.17 -0.24
C LEU A 103 3.89 17.81 -1.18
N SER A 104 4.50 18.90 -0.72
CA SER A 104 5.70 19.47 -1.34
C SER A 104 6.82 19.47 -0.33
N LEU A 105 7.98 18.92 -0.68
CA LEU A 105 9.19 18.90 0.15
C LEU A 105 10.38 19.42 -0.64
N TYR A 106 11.37 19.97 0.03
CA TYR A 106 12.68 20.21 -0.56
C TYR A 106 13.58 18.97 -0.42
N THR A 107 14.53 18.81 -1.32
CA THR A 107 15.58 17.78 -1.20
C THR A 107 16.21 17.79 0.20
N GLY A 108 16.36 16.61 0.79
CA GLY A 108 16.88 16.41 2.14
C GLY A 108 15.83 16.48 3.25
N GLN A 109 14.61 16.98 2.97
CA GLN A 109 13.53 16.97 3.96
C GLN A 109 12.87 15.60 4.09
N SER A 110 12.20 15.40 5.21
CA SER A 110 11.41 14.20 5.48
C SER A 110 10.02 14.56 6.01
N TYR A 111 9.07 13.65 5.83
CA TYR A 111 7.70 13.81 6.31
C TYR A 111 7.11 12.48 6.76
N GLN A 112 6.37 12.47 7.87
CA GLN A 112 5.70 11.27 8.38
C GLN A 112 4.24 11.25 7.92
N LEU A 113 3.91 10.37 6.97
CA LEU A 113 2.51 10.07 6.68
C LEU A 113 1.91 9.21 7.79
N LYS A 114 0.67 9.51 8.18
CA LYS A 114 -0.05 8.81 9.24
C LYS A 114 -1.47 8.49 8.79
N PHE A 115 -2.00 7.38 9.28
CA PHE A 115 -3.40 7.03 9.15
C PHE A 115 -4.15 7.37 10.44
N SER A 116 -5.41 7.78 10.28
CA SER A 116 -6.41 7.78 11.34
C SER A 116 -7.58 6.86 10.95
N GLY A 117 -8.45 6.52 11.91
CA GLY A 117 -9.65 5.71 11.66
C GLY A 117 -9.43 4.21 11.51
N THR A 118 -8.22 3.71 11.79
CA THR A 118 -7.86 2.29 11.86
C THR A 118 -6.61 2.11 12.73
N THR A 119 -6.45 0.93 13.33
CA THR A 119 -5.22 0.50 14.02
C THR A 119 -4.36 -0.42 13.13
N ARG A 120 -4.84 -0.71 11.91
CA ARG A 120 -4.15 -1.61 10.98
C ARG A 120 -2.89 -0.97 10.42
N LYS A 121 -1.86 -1.79 10.27
CA LYS A 121 -0.61 -1.39 9.62
C LYS A 121 -0.82 -1.29 8.11
N ALA A 122 -0.22 -0.25 7.51
CA ALA A 122 -0.18 -0.07 6.07
C ALA A 122 1.16 -0.57 5.51
N THR A 123 1.12 -1.13 4.30
CA THR A 123 2.31 -1.39 3.50
C THR A 123 2.57 -0.20 2.59
N TRP A 124 3.78 0.34 2.62
CA TRP A 124 4.16 1.56 1.90
C TRP A 124 5.03 1.26 0.68
N SER A 125 4.85 2.03 -0.38
CA SER A 125 5.70 2.02 -1.57
C SER A 125 5.82 3.41 -2.19
N SER A 126 6.90 3.63 -2.93
CA SER A 126 7.14 4.83 -3.71
C SER A 126 7.18 4.45 -5.19
N SER A 127 6.53 5.25 -6.05
CA SER A 127 6.59 5.02 -7.49
C SER A 127 7.97 5.25 -8.08
N ASN A 128 8.85 6.01 -7.40
CA ASN A 128 10.26 6.15 -7.77
C ASN A 128 11.13 6.43 -6.52
N LYS A 129 11.87 5.40 -6.09
CA LYS A 129 12.74 5.43 -4.89
C LYS A 129 13.97 6.33 -5.02
N SER A 130 14.33 6.73 -6.24
CA SER A 130 15.43 7.66 -6.53
C SER A 130 15.03 9.12 -6.29
N ILE A 131 13.74 9.44 -6.43
CA ILE A 131 13.18 10.78 -6.11
C ILE A 131 12.85 10.89 -4.63
N ALA A 132 12.13 9.91 -4.07
CA ALA A 132 11.92 9.81 -2.63
C ALA A 132 11.68 8.37 -2.19
N ALA A 133 12.19 8.02 -1.01
CA ALA A 133 11.94 6.73 -0.37
C ALA A 133 10.88 6.87 0.74
N VAL A 134 10.20 5.78 1.06
CA VAL A 134 9.27 5.70 2.19
C VAL A 134 9.62 4.48 3.04
N SER A 135 9.67 4.65 4.36
CA SER A 135 9.95 3.57 5.31
C SER A 135 8.73 2.68 5.55
N LYS A 136 8.93 1.56 6.26
CA LYS A 136 7.84 0.68 6.72
C LYS A 136 6.84 1.40 7.63
N SER A 137 7.26 2.44 8.33
CA SER A 137 6.41 3.26 9.20
C SER A 137 5.72 4.43 8.48
N GLY A 138 6.00 4.67 7.19
CA GLY A 138 5.42 5.79 6.43
C GLY A 138 6.23 7.09 6.48
N LYS A 139 7.49 7.05 6.94
CA LYS A 139 8.41 8.20 6.88
C LYS A 139 8.95 8.33 5.46
N ILE A 140 8.63 9.44 4.80
CA ILE A 140 9.14 9.84 3.49
C ILE A 140 10.48 10.54 3.67
N SER A 141 11.46 10.23 2.83
CA SER A 141 12.73 10.95 2.69
C SER A 141 12.90 11.44 1.25
N ALA A 142 12.91 12.76 1.06
CA ALA A 142 13.03 13.41 -0.24
C ALA A 142 14.51 13.48 -0.68
N LYS A 143 14.81 12.95 -1.88
CA LYS A 143 16.20 12.76 -2.36
C LYS A 143 16.54 13.60 -3.58
N LYS A 144 15.66 13.64 -4.58
CA LYS A 144 15.89 14.36 -5.84
C LYS A 144 14.63 15.10 -6.25
N PRO A 145 14.75 16.23 -6.98
CA PRO A 145 13.59 16.92 -7.52
C PRO A 145 12.75 16.03 -8.43
N GLY A 146 11.45 16.23 -8.43
CA GLY A 146 10.51 15.49 -9.27
C GLY A 146 9.16 15.28 -8.59
N THR A 147 8.19 14.76 -9.35
CA THR A 147 6.84 14.47 -8.84
C THR A 147 6.56 12.97 -8.91
N ILE A 148 6.14 12.39 -7.79
CA ILE A 148 5.87 10.96 -7.65
C ILE A 148 4.63 10.70 -6.81
N TYR A 149 4.22 9.43 -6.71
CA TYR A 149 3.21 8.99 -5.76
C TYR A 149 3.81 8.07 -4.69
N ILE A 150 3.45 8.35 -3.45
CA ILE A 150 3.61 7.42 -2.33
C ILE A 150 2.30 6.67 -2.16
N THR A 151 2.34 5.34 -2.19
CA THR A 151 1.17 4.48 -2.06
C THR A 151 1.23 3.70 -0.75
N ALA A 152 0.17 3.80 0.04
CA ALA A 152 -0.09 2.95 1.20
C ALA A 152 -1.19 1.93 0.87
N LYS A 153 -1.03 0.68 1.32
CA LYS A 153 -2.02 -0.38 1.15
C LYS A 153 -2.45 -0.95 2.49
N ILE A 154 -3.75 -1.03 2.75
CA ILE A 154 -4.33 -1.65 3.95
C ILE A 154 -5.35 -2.67 3.47
N ASN A 155 -5.15 -3.96 3.80
CA ASN A 155 -6.03 -5.06 3.40
C ASN A 155 -6.40 -5.04 1.89
N GLY A 156 -5.42 -4.74 1.03
CA GLY A 156 -5.62 -4.68 -0.42
C GLY A 156 -6.16 -3.34 -0.96
N VAL A 157 -6.65 -2.44 -0.10
CA VAL A 157 -7.13 -1.10 -0.50
C VAL A 157 -5.97 -0.11 -0.53
N SER A 158 -5.85 0.61 -1.64
CA SER A 158 -4.76 1.57 -1.90
C SER A 158 -5.15 3.01 -1.56
N TYR A 159 -4.23 3.73 -0.95
CA TYR A 159 -4.31 5.15 -0.62
C TYR A 159 -3.07 5.83 -1.20
N LYS A 160 -3.25 6.93 -1.94
CA LYS A 160 -2.16 7.62 -2.63
C LYS A 160 -1.93 9.02 -2.06
N CYS A 161 -0.66 9.40 -1.95
CA CYS A 161 -0.23 10.77 -1.71
C CYS A 161 0.64 11.23 -2.87
N LYS A 162 0.27 12.32 -3.55
CA LYS A 162 1.14 12.99 -4.52
C LYS A 162 2.28 13.68 -3.76
N LEU A 163 3.51 13.49 -4.19
CA LEU A 163 4.68 14.14 -3.60
C LEU A 163 5.42 14.89 -4.70
N THR A 164 5.62 16.18 -4.51
CA THR A 164 6.52 16.99 -5.33
C THR A 164 7.75 17.33 -4.50
N VAL A 165 8.91 16.89 -4.97
CA VAL A 165 10.21 17.26 -4.41
C VAL A 165 10.77 18.42 -5.22
N LYS A 166 11.11 19.50 -4.53
CA LYS A 166 11.76 20.69 -5.09
C LYS A 166 13.25 20.67 -4.79
N ALA A 167 14.04 21.24 -5.69
CA ALA A 167 15.45 21.47 -5.41
C ALA A 167 15.58 22.45 -4.23
N LYS A 168 16.42 22.10 -3.26
CA LYS A 168 16.80 23.05 -2.21
C LYS A 168 17.68 24.11 -2.87
N THR A 169 17.28 25.37 -2.81
CA THR A 169 18.13 26.48 -3.27
C THR A 169 19.30 26.61 -2.30
N GLN A 170 20.50 26.28 -2.77
CA GLN A 170 21.72 26.49 -1.99
C GLN A 170 22.26 27.88 -2.28
N THR A 171 22.49 28.67 -1.23
CA THR A 171 23.19 29.94 -1.36
C THR A 171 24.67 29.64 -1.57
N THR A 172 25.20 30.04 -2.73
CA THR A 172 26.63 29.93 -3.01
C THR A 172 27.37 31.22 -2.66
N VAL A 173 28.60 31.10 -2.20
CA VAL A 173 29.52 32.19 -1.90
C VAL A 173 30.88 31.93 -2.55
N TRP A 174 31.71 32.96 -2.63
CA TRP A 174 33.05 32.89 -3.18
C TRP A 174 34.09 32.89 -2.06
N LEU A 175 35.07 32.00 -2.15
CA LEU A 175 36.25 31.97 -1.30
C LEU A 175 37.47 32.40 -2.10
N SER A 176 38.33 33.22 -1.51
CA SER A 176 39.64 33.53 -2.08
C SER A 176 40.61 32.38 -1.86
N ALA A 177 41.68 32.33 -2.66
CA ALA A 177 42.67 31.26 -2.57
C ALA A 177 43.36 31.19 -1.19
N THR A 178 43.57 32.33 -0.53
CA THR A 178 44.35 32.45 0.71
C THR A 178 43.58 33.05 1.88
N GLY A 179 42.33 33.47 1.70
CA GLY A 179 41.60 34.22 2.73
C GLY A 179 40.66 33.36 3.58
N SER A 180 40.46 33.79 4.82
CA SER A 180 39.53 33.18 5.79
C SER A 180 38.11 33.74 5.73
N LYS A 181 37.76 34.44 4.64
CA LYS A 181 36.44 35.09 4.46
C LYS A 181 35.71 34.56 3.22
N TYR A 182 34.38 34.57 3.27
CA TYR A 182 33.53 34.32 2.11
C TYR A 182 32.86 35.61 1.61
N HIS A 183 32.60 35.66 0.29
CA HIS A 183 32.22 36.86 -0.45
C HIS A 183 30.97 36.62 -1.32
N LYS A 184 30.19 37.67 -1.62
CA LYS A 184 29.04 37.58 -2.54
C LYS A 184 29.46 37.50 -4.01
N ILE A 185 30.62 38.08 -4.34
CA ILE A 185 31.17 38.20 -5.70
C ILE A 185 32.66 37.80 -5.71
N PRO A 186 33.20 37.30 -6.84
CA PRO A 186 34.57 36.77 -6.92
C PRO A 186 35.68 37.84 -6.98
N ASN A 187 35.33 39.12 -7.02
CA ASN A 187 36.23 40.27 -7.14
C ASN A 187 36.05 41.28 -5.97
N CYS A 188 35.56 40.82 -4.81
CA CYS A 188 35.34 41.67 -3.63
C CYS A 188 36.71 42.07 -3.02
N GLY A 189 37.11 43.34 -3.15
CA GLY A 189 38.38 43.87 -2.62
C GLY A 189 39.58 43.52 -3.49
N LYS A 190 40.69 43.04 -2.90
CA LYS A 190 41.92 42.63 -3.61
C LYS A 190 41.89 41.16 -4.05
N MET A 191 40.71 40.55 -4.10
CA MET A 191 40.54 39.15 -4.45
C MET A 191 40.82 38.94 -5.94
N ASN A 192 41.68 37.97 -6.27
CA ASN A 192 41.93 37.57 -7.66
C ASN A 192 40.79 36.64 -8.15
N PRO A 193 39.95 37.07 -9.12
CA PRO A 193 38.81 36.29 -9.59
C PRO A 193 39.20 34.97 -10.26
N ALA A 194 40.36 34.90 -10.91
CA ALA A 194 40.83 33.69 -11.59
C ALA A 194 41.21 32.56 -10.61
N LYS A 195 41.47 32.88 -9.34
CA LYS A 195 41.78 31.91 -8.28
C LYS A 195 40.64 31.76 -7.26
N ALA A 196 39.51 32.41 -7.52
CA ALA A 196 38.32 32.33 -6.67
C ALA A 196 37.63 30.98 -6.86
N ARG A 197 37.24 30.33 -5.75
CA ARG A 197 36.37 29.14 -5.82
C ARG A 197 34.97 29.47 -5.33
N LYS A 198 33.97 28.92 -6.03
CA LYS A 198 32.57 29.00 -5.64
C LYS A 198 32.23 27.79 -4.78
N VAL A 199 31.62 28.02 -3.62
CA VAL A 199 31.23 26.96 -2.67
C VAL A 199 29.85 27.24 -2.10
N ASP A 200 29.23 26.23 -1.51
CA ASP A 200 28.00 26.42 -0.73
C ASP A 200 28.29 27.21 0.56
N LEU A 201 27.37 28.08 0.95
CA LEU A 201 27.48 28.86 2.20
C LEU A 201 27.60 27.95 3.43
N SER A 202 26.95 26.78 3.43
CA SER A 202 27.09 25.80 4.50
C SER A 202 28.51 25.23 4.60
N TYR A 203 29.17 24.99 3.46
CA TYR A 203 30.57 24.57 3.44
C TYR A 203 31.46 25.67 4.01
N ALA A 204 31.27 26.93 3.59
CA ALA A 204 32.05 28.05 4.10
C ALA A 204 31.92 28.17 5.64
N LYS A 205 30.70 28.06 6.17
CA LYS A 205 30.47 28.08 7.62
C LYS A 205 31.07 26.87 8.35
N ALA A 206 30.95 25.67 7.78
CA ALA A 206 31.49 24.44 8.37
C ALA A 206 33.03 24.45 8.47
N HIS A 207 33.70 25.16 7.56
CA HIS A 207 35.15 25.36 7.59
C HIS A 207 35.55 26.70 8.27
N HIS A 208 34.67 27.27 9.08
CA HIS A 208 34.92 28.48 9.88
C HIS A 208 35.30 29.74 9.07
N TYR A 209 34.94 29.81 7.79
CA TYR A 209 35.07 31.05 7.03
C TYR A 209 34.07 32.09 7.55
N THR A 210 34.54 33.33 7.73
CA THR A 210 33.70 34.43 8.21
C THR A 210 33.14 35.27 7.05
N PRO A 211 31.99 35.93 7.21
CA PRO A 211 31.47 36.81 6.16
C PRO A 211 32.41 37.99 5.91
N CYS A 212 32.66 38.30 4.65
CA CYS A 212 33.32 39.55 4.30
C CYS A 212 32.42 40.74 4.64
N SER A 213 32.86 41.59 5.57
CA SER A 213 32.13 42.77 6.02
C SER A 213 31.73 43.72 4.89
N LYS A 214 32.53 43.84 3.82
CA LYS A 214 32.14 44.68 2.65
C LYS A 214 31.02 44.08 1.82
N CYS A 215 30.99 42.76 1.74
CA CYS A 215 30.06 42.02 0.90
C CYS A 215 28.73 41.74 1.66
N PHE A 216 28.73 41.68 2.98
CA PHE A 216 27.57 41.33 3.84
C PHE A 216 27.30 42.36 4.95
N LYS A 217 27.41 43.67 4.65
CA LYS A 217 26.85 44.71 5.52
C LYS A 217 25.34 44.57 5.63
#